data_AF-A0A433U8M8-F1
#
_entry.id   AF-A0A433U8M8-F1
#
_cell.length_a   1.000
_cell.length_b   1.000
_cell.length_c   1.000
_cell.angle_alpha   90.00
_cell.angle_beta   90.00
_cell.angle_gamma   90.00
#
_symmetry.space_group_name_H-M   'P 1'
#
loop_
_entity.id
_entity.type
_entity.pdbx_description
1 polymer ?
#
loop_
_entity_poly.entity_id
_entity_poly.type
_entity_poly.pdbx_seq_one_letter_code
_entity_poly.pdbx_strand_id
1 'polypeptide(L)'
;SGEDPVCPLLRVEEVAALAPFKKSGQATPLDTLADLVTSHDWCRCPTLQQVMKPILLHLCAHYLYKEKRRNFALNPVANFHLGNGAELWRINFLADTSQQGLDQACSLMVNYRYFLQRKDANLLNYQQRFQIAASQAVLDLLSSS
;
A
#
# COMPACT_ATOMS: atom_id res chain seq x y z
N SER A 1 4.86 -32.53 2.08
CA SER A 1 3.57 -31.95 2.49
C SER A 1 3.48 -30.60 1.81
N GLY A 2 2.66 -30.50 0.77
CA GLY A 2 2.58 -29.31 -0.07
C GLY A 2 1.99 -28.16 0.71
N GLU A 3 2.76 -27.07 0.84
CA GLU A 3 2.17 -25.77 1.09
C GLU A 3 1.41 -25.41 -0.19
N ASP A 4 0.09 -25.24 -0.08
CA ASP A 4 -0.69 -24.53 -1.08
C ASP A 4 0.05 -23.21 -1.39
N PRO A 5 0.06 -22.72 -2.65
CA PRO A 5 0.67 -21.45 -2.96
C PRO A 5 -0.18 -20.36 -2.32
N VAL A 6 0.07 -20.07 -1.05
CA VAL A 6 -0.46 -18.92 -0.34
C VAL A 6 -0.09 -17.72 -1.20
N CYS A 7 -1.09 -16.99 -1.68
CA CYS A 7 -0.88 -15.75 -2.42
C CYS A 7 0.00 -14.84 -1.54
N PRO A 8 1.30 -14.64 -1.84
CA PRO A 8 2.23 -14.03 -0.89
C PRO A 8 1.92 -12.54 -0.63
N LEU A 9 1.05 -11.96 -1.46
CA LEU A 9 0.67 -10.55 -1.42
C LEU A 9 -0.55 -10.28 -0.52
N LEU A 10 -1.45 -11.25 -0.36
CA LEU A 10 -2.71 -11.07 0.36
C LEU A 10 -2.74 -11.91 1.63
N ARG A 11 -3.28 -11.34 2.69
CA ARG A 11 -3.52 -12.05 3.95
C ARG A 11 -4.74 -12.96 3.84
N VAL A 12 -4.84 -13.93 4.74
CA VAL A 12 -5.94 -14.90 4.76
C VAL A 12 -7.30 -14.20 4.89
N GLU A 13 -7.40 -13.19 5.74
CA GLU A 13 -8.60 -12.38 5.93
C GLU A 13 -8.95 -11.53 4.69
N GLU A 14 -7.95 -11.06 3.94
CA GLU A 14 -8.14 -10.29 2.71
C GLU A 14 -8.66 -11.20 1.58
N VAL A 15 -8.10 -12.42 1.47
CA VAL A 15 -8.59 -13.45 0.56
C VAL A 15 -10.04 -13.81 0.88
N ALA A 16 -10.37 -14.02 2.15
CA ALA A 16 -11.73 -14.32 2.57
C ALA A 16 -12.69 -13.17 2.25
N ALA A 17 -12.27 -11.92 2.44
CA ALA A 17 -13.08 -10.74 2.13
C ALA A 17 -13.33 -10.55 0.62
N LEU A 18 -12.44 -11.02 -0.24
CA LEU A 18 -12.59 -10.98 -1.70
C LEU A 18 -13.50 -12.09 -2.26
N ALA A 19 -13.64 -13.22 -1.55
CA ALA A 19 -14.35 -14.39 -2.03
C ALA A 19 -15.79 -14.12 -2.55
N PRO A 20 -16.62 -13.25 -1.91
CA PRO A 20 -17.96 -12.92 -2.42
C PRO A 20 -17.98 -12.20 -3.76
N PHE A 21 -16.86 -11.61 -4.19
CA PHE A 21 -16.75 -10.82 -5.42
C PHE A 21 -16.14 -11.60 -6.58
N LYS A 22 -15.80 -12.88 -6.37
CA LYS A 22 -15.21 -13.75 -7.38
C LYS A 22 -16.20 -13.97 -8.54
N LYS A 23 -15.80 -13.57 -9.74
CA LYS A 23 -16.54 -13.81 -10.98
C LYS A 23 -16.21 -15.17 -11.58
N SER A 24 -17.13 -15.71 -12.39
CA SER A 24 -16.89 -16.94 -13.16
C SER A 24 -15.67 -16.77 -14.07
N GLY A 25 -14.77 -17.77 -14.08
CA GLY A 25 -13.53 -17.74 -14.85
C GLY A 25 -12.31 -17.16 -14.13
N GLN A 26 -12.45 -16.55 -12.95
CA GLN A 26 -11.30 -16.14 -12.14
C GLN A 26 -10.69 -17.34 -11.40
N ALA A 27 -9.37 -17.52 -11.52
CA ALA A 27 -8.67 -18.66 -10.93
C ALA A 27 -8.23 -18.36 -9.49
N THR A 28 -7.79 -17.13 -9.22
CA THR A 28 -7.15 -16.72 -7.97
C THR A 28 -7.81 -15.50 -7.32
N PRO A 29 -7.59 -15.27 -6.01
CA PRO A 29 -8.03 -14.03 -5.35
C PRO A 29 -7.40 -12.76 -5.95
N LEU A 30 -6.19 -12.87 -6.53
CA LEU A 30 -5.56 -11.76 -7.24
C LEU A 30 -6.31 -11.37 -8.51
N ASP A 31 -6.89 -12.34 -9.23
CA ASP A 31 -7.72 -12.03 -10.40
C ASP A 31 -8.97 -11.24 -10.00
N THR A 32 -9.59 -11.60 -8.86
CA THR A 32 -10.71 -10.86 -8.30
C THR A 32 -10.31 -9.44 -7.89
N LEU A 33 -9.19 -9.29 -7.19
CA LEU A 33 -8.69 -7.96 -6.80
C LEU A 33 -8.32 -7.11 -8.02
N ALA A 34 -7.64 -7.68 -9.02
CA ALA A 34 -7.24 -6.98 -10.23
C ALA A 34 -8.46 -6.47 -11.02
N ASP A 35 -9.50 -7.30 -11.14
CA ASP A 35 -10.77 -6.92 -11.78
C ASP A 35 -11.46 -5.78 -11.01
N LEU A 36 -11.53 -5.86 -9.67
CA LEU A 36 -12.08 -4.78 -8.85
C LEU A 36 -11.28 -3.48 -9.01
N VAL A 37 -9.94 -3.54 -8.94
CA VAL A 37 -9.07 -2.37 -9.12
C VAL A 37 -9.31 -1.72 -10.48
N THR A 38 -9.35 -2.52 -11.55
CA THR A 38 -9.46 -2.04 -12.93
C THR A 38 -10.85 -1.49 -13.26
N SER A 39 -11.91 -2.01 -12.64
CA SER A 39 -13.28 -1.52 -12.91
C SER A 39 -13.55 -0.15 -12.28
N HIS A 40 -12.79 0.23 -11.25
CA HIS A 40 -13.00 1.43 -10.43
C HIS A 40 -14.36 1.50 -9.71
N ASP A 41 -15.28 0.54 -9.87
CA ASP A 41 -16.63 0.59 -9.31
C ASP A 41 -16.62 0.68 -7.78
N TRP A 42 -15.59 0.12 -7.16
CA TRP A 42 -15.39 0.15 -5.72
C TRP A 42 -15.34 1.58 -5.17
N CYS A 43 -14.86 2.57 -5.94
CA CYS A 43 -14.71 3.93 -5.44
C CYS A 43 -16.05 4.62 -5.17
N ARG A 44 -17.16 4.14 -5.75
CA ARG A 44 -18.52 4.71 -5.58
C ARG A 44 -19.46 3.83 -4.76
N CYS A 45 -19.04 2.61 -4.41
CA CYS A 45 -19.86 1.65 -3.68
C CYS A 45 -19.37 1.52 -2.23
N PRO A 46 -20.11 2.05 -1.23
CA PRO A 46 -19.68 2.02 0.18
C PRO A 46 -19.37 0.62 0.70
N THR A 47 -20.13 -0.38 0.28
CA THR A 47 -19.91 -1.78 0.66
C THR A 47 -18.58 -2.30 0.11
N LEU A 48 -18.26 -2.00 -1.15
CA LEU A 48 -16.96 -2.36 -1.73
C LEU A 48 -15.82 -1.57 -1.11
N GLN A 49 -16.02 -0.29 -0.75
CA GLN A 49 -15.00 0.49 -0.04
C GLN A 49 -14.61 -0.14 1.31
N GLN A 50 -15.57 -0.70 2.04
CA GLN A 50 -15.28 -1.37 3.32
C GLN A 50 -14.35 -2.57 3.16
N VAL A 51 -14.48 -3.29 2.04
CA VAL A 51 -13.63 -4.44 1.69
C VAL A 51 -12.29 -3.98 1.12
N MET A 52 -12.30 -3.05 0.17
CA MET A 52 -11.12 -2.61 -0.56
C MET A 52 -10.19 -1.74 0.28
N LYS A 53 -10.71 -0.94 1.21
CA LYS A 53 -9.89 -0.02 2.03
C LYS A 53 -8.77 -0.74 2.80
N PRO A 54 -9.04 -1.75 3.66
CA PRO A 54 -7.96 -2.41 4.39
C PRO A 54 -6.93 -3.05 3.46
N ILE A 55 -7.39 -3.69 2.37
CA ILE A 55 -6.53 -4.35 1.37
C ILE A 55 -5.62 -3.32 0.69
N LEU A 56 -6.18 -2.26 0.12
CA LEU A 56 -5.41 -1.24 -0.60
C LEU A 56 -4.44 -0.49 0.33
N LEU A 57 -4.83 -0.21 1.58
CA LEU A 57 -3.93 0.42 2.55
C LEU A 57 -2.76 -0.49 2.94
N HIS A 58 -3.01 -1.78 3.17
CA HIS A 58 -1.97 -2.76 3.45
C HIS A 58 -1.00 -2.90 2.27
N LEU A 59 -1.52 -3.12 1.07
CA LEU A 59 -0.70 -3.26 -0.14
C LEU A 59 0.11 -2.00 -0.45
N CYS A 60 -0.48 -0.82 -0.26
CA CYS A 60 0.24 0.44 -0.42
C CYS A 60 1.35 0.62 0.62
N ALA A 61 1.09 0.29 1.89
CA ALA A 61 2.12 0.31 2.93
C ALA A 61 3.26 -0.66 2.58
N HIS A 62 2.92 -1.86 2.11
CA HIS A 62 3.90 -2.85 1.66
C HIS A 62 4.76 -2.30 0.52
N TYR A 63 4.12 -1.76 -0.52
CA TYR A 63 4.78 -1.18 -1.68
C TYR A 63 5.71 -0.01 -1.32
N LEU A 64 5.31 0.87 -0.40
CA LEU A 64 6.12 2.03 -0.03
C LEU A 64 7.24 1.69 0.96
N TYR A 65 7.02 0.71 1.83
CA TYR A 65 7.94 0.41 2.93
C TYR A 65 8.85 -0.79 2.67
N LYS A 66 8.33 -1.86 2.06
CA LYS A 66 9.04 -3.13 1.85
C LYS A 66 9.66 -3.26 0.46
N GLU A 67 8.97 -2.83 -0.59
CA GLU A 67 9.50 -2.94 -1.96
C GLU A 67 10.70 -2.01 -2.20
N LYS A 68 11.79 -2.57 -2.73
CA LYS A 68 13.06 -1.84 -2.92
C LYS A 68 13.60 -1.92 -4.34
N ARG A 69 14.33 -0.87 -4.73
CA ARG A 69 15.24 -0.86 -5.88
C ARG A 69 16.63 -0.44 -5.41
N ARG A 70 17.61 -1.34 -5.50
CA ARG A 70 18.99 -1.12 -5.00
C ARG A 70 18.99 -0.64 -3.54
N ASN A 71 18.23 -1.33 -2.68
CA ASN A 71 18.01 -1.03 -1.25
C ASN A 71 17.22 0.24 -0.91
N PHE A 72 16.91 1.10 -1.88
CA PHE A 72 16.06 2.28 -1.67
C PHE A 72 14.60 1.99 -1.98
N ALA A 73 13.68 2.84 -1.50
CA ALA A 73 12.26 2.71 -1.80
C ALA A 73 12.02 2.59 -3.32
N LEU A 74 11.20 1.63 -3.73
CA LEU A 74 10.91 1.39 -5.15
C LEU A 74 10.21 2.59 -5.80
N ASN A 75 9.27 3.21 -5.09
CA ASN A 75 8.52 4.36 -5.59
C ASN A 75 9.42 5.62 -5.65
N PRO A 76 9.50 6.32 -6.80
CA PRO A 76 10.40 7.46 -6.96
C PRO A 76 10.02 8.67 -6.09
N VAL A 77 8.72 8.91 -5.86
CA VAL A 77 8.24 10.01 -5.00
C VAL A 77 8.56 9.70 -3.53
N ALA A 78 8.34 8.47 -3.09
CA ALA A 78 8.76 8.01 -1.76
C ALA A 78 10.26 8.18 -1.59
N ASN A 79 11.06 7.70 -2.56
CA ASN A 79 12.50 7.81 -2.53
C ASN A 79 12.98 9.28 -2.43
N PHE A 80 12.35 10.20 -3.15
CA PHE A 80 12.65 11.63 -3.06
C PHE A 80 12.39 12.20 -1.65
N HIS A 81 11.20 11.98 -1.08
CA HIS A 81 10.86 12.52 0.24
C HIS A 81 11.69 11.90 1.36
N LEU A 82 11.87 10.58 1.34
CA LEU A 82 12.69 9.86 2.32
C LEU A 82 14.17 10.25 2.21
N GLY A 83 14.67 10.43 0.98
CA GLY A 83 16.01 10.96 0.71
C GLY A 83 16.25 12.36 1.27
N ASN A 84 15.19 13.14 1.47
CA ASN A 84 15.22 14.46 2.09
C ASN A 84 14.94 14.44 3.61
N GLY A 85 14.83 13.25 4.22
CA GLY A 85 14.63 13.08 5.67
C GLY A 85 13.18 13.13 6.13
N ALA A 86 12.20 13.01 5.23
CA ALA A 86 10.80 12.90 5.61
C ALA A 86 10.51 11.56 6.30
N GLU A 87 9.44 11.53 7.09
CA GLU A 87 8.82 10.31 7.60
C GLU A 87 7.64 9.92 6.70
N LEU A 88 7.52 8.64 6.34
CA LEU A 88 6.31 8.09 5.71
C LEU A 88 5.17 8.14 6.74
N TRP A 89 4.34 9.18 6.66
CA TRP A 89 3.51 9.59 7.79
C TRP A 89 2.10 9.02 7.75
N ARG A 90 1.42 9.10 6.62
CA ARG A 90 0.03 8.63 6.48
C ARG A 90 -0.31 8.24 5.05
N ILE A 91 -1.04 7.15 4.89
CA ILE A 91 -1.66 6.76 3.62
C ILE A 91 -3.14 7.15 3.69
N ASN A 92 -3.62 7.89 2.71
CA ASN A 92 -4.96 8.45 2.66
C ASN A 92 -5.77 7.70 1.60
N PHE A 93 -6.84 7.03 2.05
CA PHE A 93 -7.79 6.35 1.18
C PHE A 93 -8.80 7.33 0.58
N LEU A 94 -9.11 7.19 -0.70
CA LEU A 94 -10.00 8.09 -1.45
C LEU A 94 -9.57 9.57 -1.40
N ALA A 95 -8.27 9.82 -1.51
CA ALA A 95 -7.70 11.17 -1.43
C ALA A 95 -7.68 11.90 -2.78
N ASP A 96 -7.64 11.15 -3.89
CA ASP A 96 -7.77 11.70 -5.24
C ASP A 96 -8.70 10.81 -6.06
N THR A 97 -9.97 11.20 -6.16
CA THR A 97 -11.02 10.45 -6.87
C THR A 97 -11.16 10.84 -8.34
N SER A 98 -10.21 11.63 -8.86
CA SER A 98 -10.11 11.86 -10.30
C SER A 98 -9.81 10.55 -11.05
N GLN A 99 -10.09 10.53 -12.36
CA GLN A 99 -9.75 9.37 -13.19
C GLN A 99 -8.24 9.07 -13.12
N GLN A 100 -7.40 10.11 -13.13
CA GLN A 100 -5.96 9.96 -13.00
C GLN A 100 -5.53 9.36 -11.66
N GLY A 101 -6.13 9.81 -10.55
CA GLY A 101 -5.85 9.27 -9.22
C GLY A 101 -6.24 7.80 -9.07
N LEU A 102 -7.36 7.40 -9.69
CA LEU A 102 -7.79 6.00 -9.78
C LEU A 102 -6.78 5.16 -10.57
N ASP A 103 -6.46 5.59 -11.80
CA ASP A 103 -5.58 4.86 -12.72
C ASP A 103 -4.14 4.70 -12.17
N GLN A 104 -3.62 5.75 -11.52
CA GLN A 104 -2.21 5.76 -11.10
C GLN A 104 -1.98 5.13 -9.73
N ALA A 105 -2.92 5.27 -8.80
CA ALA A 105 -2.69 4.96 -7.39
C ALA A 105 -3.93 4.44 -6.65
N CYS A 106 -4.97 3.98 -7.34
CA CYS A 106 -6.21 3.51 -6.71
C CYS A 106 -6.79 4.55 -5.73
N SER A 107 -6.77 5.83 -6.11
CA SER A 107 -7.25 6.93 -5.28
C SER A 107 -6.50 7.10 -3.94
N LEU A 108 -5.30 6.54 -3.81
CA LEU A 108 -4.46 6.70 -2.63
C LEU A 108 -3.54 7.91 -2.79
N MET A 109 -3.39 8.68 -1.71
CA MET A 109 -2.32 9.68 -1.60
C MET A 109 -1.55 9.49 -0.30
N VAL A 110 -0.28 9.89 -0.30
CA VAL A 110 0.61 9.71 0.84
C VAL A 110 1.02 11.07 1.39
N ASN A 111 0.98 11.21 2.71
CA ASN A 111 1.62 12.33 3.39
C ASN A 111 3.02 11.91 3.85
N TYR A 112 4.02 12.65 3.40
CA TYR A 112 5.39 12.60 3.91
C TYR A 112 5.58 13.80 4.84
N ARG A 113 5.90 13.54 6.11
CA ARG A 113 5.99 14.61 7.12
C ARG A 113 7.44 14.90 7.47
N TYR A 114 7.82 16.16 7.40
CA TYR A 114 9.14 16.62 7.82
C TYR A 114 9.07 17.09 9.28
N PHE A 115 9.72 16.33 10.16
CA PHE A 115 9.96 16.75 11.53
C PHE A 115 11.35 17.36 11.61
N LEU A 116 11.45 18.68 11.78
CA LEU A 116 12.73 19.40 11.74
C LEU A 116 13.79 18.79 12.67
N GLN A 117 13.38 18.39 13.87
CA GLN A 117 14.27 17.78 14.88
C GLN A 117 14.81 16.39 14.50
N ARG A 118 14.15 15.68 13.58
CA ARG A 118 14.50 14.30 13.18
C ARG A 118 14.97 14.20 11.73
N LYS A 119 14.85 15.28 10.94
CA LYS A 119 15.11 15.30 9.49
C LYS A 119 16.49 14.75 9.15
N ASP A 120 17.54 15.29 9.75
CA ASP A 120 18.91 14.92 9.42
C ASP A 120 19.22 13.47 9.82
N ALA A 121 18.72 13.03 10.98
CA ALA A 121 18.84 11.65 11.42
C ALA A 121 18.10 10.68 10.47
N ASN A 122 16.88 11.02 10.04
CA ASN A 122 16.12 10.23 9.07
C ASN A 122 16.83 10.14 7.72
N LEU A 123 17.36 11.26 7.22
CA LEU A 123 18.12 11.31 5.98
C LEU A 123 19.34 10.38 6.05
N LEU A 124 20.14 10.49 7.11
CA LEU A 124 21.33 9.65 7.29
C LEU A 124 20.96 8.17 7.39
N ASN A 125 19.91 7.84 8.15
CA ASN A 125 19.41 6.47 8.25
C ASN A 125 18.95 5.93 6.89
N TYR A 126 18.29 6.74 6.07
CA TYR A 126 17.84 6.31 4.73
C TYR A 126 19.02 6.12 3.77
N GLN A 127 19.97 7.07 3.73
CA GLN A 127 21.11 7.05 2.80
C GLN A 127 22.17 6.01 3.15
N GLN A 128 22.44 5.81 4.44
CA GLN A 128 23.57 4.99 4.89
C GLN A 128 23.15 3.62 5.42
N ARG A 129 21.92 3.52 5.95
CA ARG A 129 21.42 2.29 6.60
C ARG A 129 20.22 1.69 5.89
N PHE A 130 19.75 2.30 4.81
CA PHE A 130 18.57 1.88 4.04
C PHE A 130 17.29 1.74 4.90
N GLN A 131 17.21 2.52 5.99
CA GLN A 131 16.10 2.48 6.93
C GLN A 131 15.09 3.57 6.61
N ILE A 132 13.81 3.18 6.48
CA ILE A 132 12.69 4.11 6.29
C ILE A 132 12.13 4.51 7.64
N ALA A 133 12.10 5.82 7.92
CA ALA A 133 11.30 6.38 9.00
C ALA A 133 9.81 6.35 8.58
N ALA A 134 8.97 5.71 9.37
CA ALA A 134 7.52 5.64 9.14
C ALA A 134 6.77 5.81 10.46
N SER A 135 5.55 6.33 10.37
CA SER A 135 4.67 6.46 11.55
C SER A 135 4.16 5.10 12.01
N GLN A 136 3.79 5.00 13.29
CA GLN A 136 3.20 3.77 13.83
C GLN A 136 1.96 3.35 13.03
N ALA A 137 1.11 4.30 12.65
CA ALA A 137 -0.09 4.02 11.87
C ALA A 137 0.21 3.37 10.50
N VAL A 138 1.35 3.67 9.87
CA VAL A 138 1.79 2.99 8.64
C VAL A 138 2.39 1.62 8.96
N LEU A 139 3.14 1.48 10.05
CA LEU A 139 3.71 0.20 10.47
C LEU A 139 2.61 -0.80 10.88
N ASP A 140 1.53 -0.34 11.50
CA ASP A 140 0.37 -1.16 11.87
C ASP A 140 -0.35 -1.75 10.65
N LEU A 141 -0.28 -1.08 9.49
CA LEU A 141 -0.79 -1.63 8.23
C LEU A 141 0.06 -2.81 7.72
N LEU A 142 1.29 -2.98 8.20
CA LEU A 142 2.21 -4.06 7.79
C LEU A 142 2.20 -5.25 8.75
N SER A 143 1.78 -5.05 9.99
CA SER A 143 1.60 -6.16 10.93
C SER A 143 0.38 -6.99 10.54
N SER A 144 0.57 -8.30 10.46
CA SER A 144 -0.52 -9.26 10.51
C SER A 144 -1.16 -9.19 11.90
N SER A 145 -2.49 -9.06 11.95
CA SER A 145 -3.24 -9.26 13.19
C SER A 145 -3.18 -10.71 13.64
#